data_AF-A0A4Y3UMK4-F1
#
_entry.id   AF-A0A4Y3UMK4-F1
#
_cell.length_a   1.000
_cell.length_b   1.000
_cell.length_c   1.000
_cell.angle_alpha   90.00
_cell.angle_beta   90.00
_cell.angle_gamma   90.00
#
_symmetry.space_group_name_H-M   'P 1'
#
loop_
_entity.id
_entity.type
_entity.pdbx_description
1 polymer ?
#
loop_
_entity_poly.entity_id
_entity_poly.type
_entity_poly.pdbx_seq_one_letter_code
_entity_poly.pdbx_strand_id
1 'polypeptide(L)'
;MTSTPQGPGAPGPGVPGPGAGAPGAGAPGEPVAPARPGIAATAVLRWRRLRAALTDAGSFRGWMIDANDGIIATASLLQGFAGAGASDRLLLFAATAATIAGGLSAGGAKWAEVAAEREAEQRLVREESAELDADLHGEIDELAAHWQGKGLTPAGLVLF
;
A
#
# COMPACT_ATOMS: atom_id res chain seq x y z
N MET A 1 84.02 41.78 4.18
CA MET A 1 82.76 41.02 4.33
C MET A 1 82.96 39.69 3.64
N THR A 2 83.12 38.62 4.43
CA THR A 2 83.64 37.31 4.03
C THR A 2 82.50 36.36 3.67
N SER A 3 82.57 35.76 2.48
CA SER A 3 81.67 34.74 1.96
C SER A 3 82.03 33.35 2.50
N THR A 4 81.08 32.67 3.13
CA THR A 4 81.18 31.27 3.60
C THR A 4 80.63 30.31 2.53
N PRO A 5 81.27 29.16 2.25
CA PRO A 5 80.79 28.20 1.26
C PRO A 5 79.73 27.24 1.84
N GLN A 6 78.75 26.90 1.00
CA GLN A 6 77.61 26.02 1.29
C GLN A 6 77.98 24.58 0.93
N GLY A 7 77.96 23.66 1.91
CA GLY A 7 78.18 22.22 1.70
C GLY A 7 76.91 21.48 1.27
N PRO A 8 77.02 20.28 0.66
CA PRO A 8 75.88 19.52 0.16
C PRO A 8 75.09 18.84 1.30
N GLY A 9 73.78 19.09 1.34
CA GLY A 9 72.84 18.52 2.30
C GLY A 9 72.51 17.04 2.06
N ALA A 10 72.26 16.34 3.17
CA ALA A 10 72.03 14.90 3.32
C ALA A 10 70.77 14.34 2.62
N PRO A 11 70.70 13.02 2.37
CA PRO A 11 69.58 12.37 1.68
C PRO A 11 68.30 12.37 2.52
N GLY A 12 67.16 12.57 1.86
CA GLY A 12 65.83 12.63 2.48
C GLY A 12 65.33 11.30 3.08
N PRO A 13 64.39 11.34 4.03
CA PRO A 13 63.87 10.14 4.67
C PRO A 13 63.01 9.32 3.70
N GLY A 14 63.33 8.02 3.63
CA GLY A 14 62.68 7.04 2.76
C GLY A 14 61.23 6.78 3.13
N VAL A 15 60.45 6.47 2.09
CA VAL A 15 59.06 6.02 2.17
C VAL A 15 59.00 4.68 2.92
N PRO A 16 58.17 4.54 3.98
CA PRO A 16 57.97 3.24 4.62
C PRO A 16 57.14 2.32 3.70
N GLY A 17 57.61 1.09 3.51
CA GLY A 17 56.87 0.05 2.79
C GLY A 17 55.59 -0.37 3.51
N PRO A 18 54.64 -1.04 2.82
CA PRO A 18 53.37 -1.43 3.41
C PRO A 18 53.58 -2.59 4.40
N GLY A 19 53.66 -2.23 5.68
CA GLY A 19 53.57 -3.14 6.80
C GLY A 19 52.11 -3.50 7.11
N ALA A 20 51.94 -4.79 7.42
CA ALA A 20 50.81 -5.43 8.09
C ALA A 20 49.85 -4.54 8.90
N GLY A 21 48.55 -4.68 8.58
CA GLY A 21 47.45 -4.82 9.54
C GLY A 21 47.11 -3.64 10.46
N ALA A 22 46.11 -2.84 10.06
CA ALA A 22 45.27 -2.07 10.98
C ALA A 22 43.85 -2.66 10.98
N PRO A 23 43.15 -2.69 12.14
CA PRO A 23 41.84 -3.30 12.30
C PRO A 23 40.78 -2.55 11.49
N GLY A 24 39.90 -3.30 10.83
CA GLY A 24 38.87 -2.77 9.94
C GLY A 24 38.01 -1.71 10.62
N ALA A 25 38.06 -0.49 10.07
CA ALA A 25 37.04 0.52 10.28
C ALA A 25 35.72 -0.01 9.67
N GLY A 26 34.72 -0.22 10.52
CA GLY A 26 33.39 -0.67 10.11
C GLY A 26 32.80 0.27 9.05
N ALA A 27 32.18 -0.32 8.03
CA ALA A 27 31.50 0.39 6.97
C ALA A 27 30.41 1.33 7.54
N PRO A 28 30.20 2.52 6.95
CA PRO A 28 29.10 3.40 7.31
C PRO A 28 27.77 2.67 7.13
N GLY A 29 26.90 2.81 8.14
CA GLY A 29 25.73 1.98 8.40
C GLY A 29 24.89 1.63 7.18
N GLU A 30 24.85 0.33 6.86
CA GLU A 30 23.75 -0.22 6.10
C GLU A 30 22.43 0.09 6.84
N PRO A 31 21.37 0.52 6.13
CA PRO A 31 20.06 0.65 6.73
C PRO A 31 19.63 -0.72 7.25
N VAL A 32 19.64 -0.88 8.58
CA VAL A 32 19.14 -2.07 9.25
C VAL A 32 17.66 -2.22 8.91
N ALA A 33 17.34 -3.18 8.03
CA ALA A 33 15.97 -3.52 7.72
C ALA A 33 15.22 -3.79 9.03
N PRO A 34 13.99 -3.25 9.21
CA PRO A 34 13.27 -3.39 10.45
C PRO A 34 13.13 -4.88 10.77
N ALA A 35 13.49 -5.24 12.00
CA ALA A 35 13.41 -6.62 12.47
C ALA A 35 11.99 -7.15 12.21
N ARG A 36 11.89 -8.26 11.46
CA ARG A 36 10.59 -8.87 11.16
C ARG A 36 9.90 -9.18 12.49
N PRO A 37 8.67 -8.69 12.72
CA PRO A 37 7.96 -8.98 13.95
C PRO A 37 7.86 -10.50 14.12
N GLY A 38 8.17 -10.98 15.33
CA GLY A 38 8.03 -12.40 15.64
C GLY A 38 6.59 -12.88 15.41
N ILE A 39 6.41 -14.19 15.26
CA ILE A 39 5.13 -14.82 14.86
C ILE A 39 3.97 -14.36 15.76
N ALA A 40 4.23 -14.18 17.06
CA ALA A 40 3.28 -13.64 18.02
C ALA A 40 2.93 -12.16 17.75
N ALA A 41 3.92 -11.33 17.43
CA ALA A 41 3.70 -9.92 17.09
C ALA A 41 2.93 -9.75 15.78
N THR A 42 3.20 -10.57 14.76
CA THR A 42 2.39 -10.62 13.53
C THR A 42 0.96 -11.06 13.80
N ALA A 43 0.75 -12.06 14.66
CA ALA A 43 -0.59 -12.50 15.03
C ALA A 43 -1.36 -11.39 15.75
N VAL A 44 -0.74 -10.70 16.71
CA VAL A 44 -1.36 -9.58 17.44
C VAL A 44 -1.69 -8.40 16.51
N LEU A 45 -0.79 -8.05 15.60
CA LEU A 45 -1.05 -6.97 14.62
C LEU A 45 -2.16 -7.35 13.65
N ARG A 46 -2.21 -8.62 13.20
CA ARG A 46 -3.29 -9.15 12.38
C ARG A 46 -4.63 -9.12 13.14
N TRP A 47 -4.65 -9.52 14.40
CA TRP A 47 -5.83 -9.45 15.27
C TRP A 47 -6.31 -8.02 15.50
N ARG A 48 -5.39 -7.07 15.73
CA ARG A 48 -5.72 -5.64 15.88
C ARG A 48 -6.29 -5.06 14.59
N ARG A 49 -5.72 -5.38 13.43
CA ARG A 49 -6.25 -4.94 12.13
C ARG A 49 -7.63 -5.54 11.84
N LEU A 50 -7.80 -6.84 12.10
CA LEU A 50 -9.09 -7.50 11.94
C LEU A 50 -10.14 -6.89 12.85
N ARG A 51 -9.81 -6.69 14.14
CA ARG A 51 -10.71 -6.06 15.10
C ARG A 51 -11.05 -4.63 14.73
N ALA A 52 -10.06 -3.83 14.31
CA ALA A 52 -10.28 -2.46 13.86
C ALA A 52 -11.19 -2.41 12.62
N ALA A 53 -11.02 -3.32 11.67
CA ALA A 53 -11.91 -3.43 10.51
C ALA A 53 -13.33 -3.87 10.90
N LEU A 54 -13.48 -4.74 11.89
CA LEU A 54 -14.78 -5.18 12.39
C LEU A 54 -15.50 -4.12 13.25
N THR A 55 -14.76 -3.20 13.88
CA THR A 55 -15.29 -2.10 14.70
C THR A 55 -15.22 -0.75 13.99
N ASP A 56 -14.95 -0.74 12.69
CA ASP A 56 -14.85 0.50 11.92
C ASP A 56 -16.22 1.17 11.82
N ALA A 57 -16.33 2.38 12.38
CA ALA A 57 -17.57 3.13 12.42
C ALA A 57 -18.06 3.53 11.02
N GLY A 58 -17.15 3.65 10.04
CA GLY A 58 -17.48 3.89 8.63
C GLY A 58 -18.21 2.70 8.00
N SER A 59 -17.69 1.50 8.21
CA SER A 59 -18.28 0.24 7.76
C SER A 59 -19.66 0.01 8.40
N PHE A 60 -19.81 0.31 9.68
CA PHE A 60 -21.11 0.21 10.37
C PHE A 60 -22.17 1.15 9.77
N ARG A 61 -21.80 2.40 9.47
CA ARG A 61 -22.70 3.35 8.81
C ARG A 61 -23.17 2.85 7.44
N GLY A 62 -22.26 2.24 6.66
CA GLY A 62 -22.60 1.62 5.39
C GLY A 62 -23.65 0.52 5.54
N TRP A 63 -23.48 -0.37 6.52
CA TRP A 63 -24.43 -1.45 6.79
C TRP A 63 -25.80 -0.95 7.24
N MET A 64 -25.85 0.13 8.02
CA MET A 64 -27.13 0.75 8.42
C MET A 64 -27.90 1.29 7.22
N ILE A 65 -27.22 1.92 6.26
CA ILE A 65 -27.84 2.43 5.03
C ILE A 65 -28.41 1.25 4.24
N ASP A 66 -27.64 0.18 4.03
CA ASP A 66 -28.11 -1.01 3.32
C ASP A 66 -29.32 -1.67 4.00
N ALA A 67 -29.29 -1.76 5.34
CA ALA A 67 -30.37 -2.37 6.12
C ALA A 67 -31.65 -1.54 6.03
N ASN A 68 -31.54 -0.21 6.09
CA ASN A 68 -32.66 0.70 5.94
C ASN A 68 -33.32 0.53 4.55
N ASP A 69 -32.51 0.49 3.50
CA ASP A 69 -33.00 0.31 2.14
C ASP A 69 -33.69 -1.06 1.97
N GLY A 70 -33.12 -2.12 2.56
CA GLY A 70 -33.72 -3.46 2.55
C GLY A 70 -35.08 -3.52 3.26
N ILE A 71 -35.23 -2.85 4.40
CA ILE A 71 -36.49 -2.77 5.14
C ILE A 71 -37.55 -2.04 4.33
N ILE A 72 -37.20 -0.86 3.78
CA ILE A 72 -38.13 -0.03 3.00
C ILE A 72 -38.57 -0.77 1.73
N ALA A 73 -37.63 -1.41 1.02
CA ALA A 73 -37.93 -2.19 -0.18
C ALA A 73 -38.87 -3.36 0.11
N THR A 74 -38.59 -4.13 1.17
CA THR A 74 -39.42 -5.27 1.56
C THR A 74 -40.80 -4.83 2.03
N ALA A 75 -40.88 -3.78 2.86
CA ALA A 75 -42.15 -3.24 3.35
C ALA A 75 -43.03 -2.72 2.20
N SER A 76 -42.45 -1.98 1.25
CA SER A 76 -43.18 -1.46 0.08
C SER A 76 -43.72 -2.58 -0.81
N LEU A 77 -42.92 -3.63 -1.03
CA LEU A 77 -43.33 -4.81 -1.78
C LEU A 77 -44.51 -5.52 -1.09
N LEU A 78 -44.40 -5.75 0.23
CA LEU A 78 -45.45 -6.42 1.01
C LEU A 78 -46.72 -5.59 1.10
N GLN A 79 -46.60 -4.26 1.22
CA GLN A 79 -47.74 -3.36 1.19
C GLN A 79 -48.51 -3.48 -0.14
N GLY A 80 -47.79 -3.59 -1.27
CA GLY A 80 -48.40 -3.84 -2.57
C GLY A 80 -49.18 -5.16 -2.63
N PHE A 81 -48.58 -6.25 -2.13
CA PHE A 81 -49.26 -7.55 -2.06
C PHE A 81 -50.45 -7.57 -1.11
N ALA A 82 -50.34 -6.92 0.05
CA ALA A 82 -51.44 -6.79 1.00
C ALA A 82 -52.61 -6.01 0.38
N GLY A 83 -52.33 -4.90 -0.33
CA GLY A 83 -53.34 -4.14 -1.06
C GLY A 83 -54.03 -4.93 -2.19
N ALA A 84 -53.35 -5.93 -2.74
CA ALA A 84 -53.91 -6.85 -3.74
C ALA A 84 -54.68 -8.04 -3.13
N GLY A 85 -54.83 -8.11 -1.80
CA GLY A 85 -55.56 -9.19 -1.12
C GLY A 85 -54.76 -10.48 -0.94
N ALA A 86 -53.42 -10.40 -0.91
CA ALA A 86 -52.58 -11.56 -0.63
C ALA A 86 -52.83 -12.13 0.78
N SER A 87 -52.78 -13.46 0.89
CA SER A 87 -52.89 -14.14 2.20
C SER A 87 -51.65 -13.96 3.07
N ASP A 88 -51.81 -14.04 4.39
CA ASP A 88 -50.72 -13.94 5.38
C ASP A 88 -49.57 -14.93 5.11
N ARG A 89 -49.90 -16.16 4.70
CA ARG A 89 -48.88 -17.17 4.35
C ARG A 89 -48.03 -16.73 3.16
N LEU A 90 -48.66 -16.13 2.16
CA LEU A 90 -47.95 -15.60 1.00
C LEU A 90 -47.10 -14.39 1.38
N LEU A 91 -47.59 -13.50 2.24
CA LEU A 91 -46.82 -12.35 2.73
C LEU A 91 -45.59 -12.78 3.52
N LEU A 92 -45.71 -13.77 4.42
CA LEU A 92 -44.57 -14.30 5.18
C LEU A 92 -43.52 -14.94 4.27
N PHE A 93 -43.98 -15.75 3.31
CA PHE A 93 -43.08 -16.36 2.32
C PHE A 93 -42.37 -15.30 1.48
N ALA A 94 -43.11 -14.33 0.94
CA ALA A 94 -42.57 -13.24 0.14
C ALA A 94 -41.57 -12.40 0.94
N ALA A 95 -41.88 -12.07 2.19
CA ALA A 95 -41.00 -11.31 3.08
C ALA A 95 -39.64 -12.02 3.27
N THR A 96 -39.70 -13.32 3.55
CA THR A 96 -38.50 -14.14 3.79
C THR A 96 -37.66 -14.26 2.51
N ALA A 97 -38.31 -14.56 1.39
CA ALA A 97 -37.64 -14.66 0.10
C ALA A 97 -37.02 -13.33 -0.34
N ALA A 98 -37.77 -12.22 -0.23
CA ALA A 98 -37.30 -10.88 -0.60
C ALA A 98 -36.13 -10.43 0.28
N THR A 99 -36.16 -10.73 1.58
CA THR A 99 -35.06 -10.40 2.50
C THR A 99 -33.78 -11.14 2.12
N ILE A 100 -33.89 -12.44 1.86
CA ILE A 100 -32.74 -13.27 1.46
C ILE A 100 -32.18 -12.79 0.12
N ALA A 101 -33.05 -12.60 -0.89
CA ALA A 101 -32.66 -12.14 -2.21
C ALA A 101 -32.02 -10.74 -2.15
N GLY A 102 -32.61 -9.82 -1.40
CA GLY A 102 -32.09 -8.46 -1.21
C GLY A 102 -30.73 -8.45 -0.52
N GLY A 103 -30.57 -9.23 0.56
CA GLY A 103 -29.28 -9.35 1.25
C GLY A 103 -28.18 -9.93 0.37
N LEU A 104 -28.48 -10.98 -0.39
CA LEU A 104 -27.54 -11.56 -1.35
C LEU A 104 -27.18 -10.58 -2.47
N SER A 105 -28.15 -9.83 -3.00
CA SER A 105 -27.90 -8.83 -4.04
C SER A 105 -27.00 -7.70 -3.53
N ALA A 106 -27.28 -7.15 -2.35
CA ALA A 106 -26.48 -6.06 -1.78
C ALA A 106 -25.05 -6.51 -1.47
N GLY A 107 -24.89 -7.68 -0.85
CA GLY A 107 -23.56 -8.25 -0.58
C GLY A 107 -22.81 -8.60 -1.88
N GLY A 108 -23.50 -9.19 -2.84
CA GLY A 108 -22.95 -9.58 -4.14
C GLY A 108 -22.49 -8.37 -4.97
N ALA A 109 -23.26 -7.29 -4.99
CA ALA A 109 -22.90 -6.05 -5.69
C ALA A 109 -21.60 -5.45 -5.14
N LYS A 110 -21.48 -5.32 -3.82
CA LYS A 110 -20.26 -4.80 -3.18
C LYS A 110 -19.04 -5.68 -3.44
N TRP A 111 -19.23 -7.00 -3.43
CA TRP A 111 -18.14 -7.91 -3.78
C TRP A 111 -17.70 -7.75 -5.23
N ALA A 112 -18.65 -7.62 -6.16
CA ALA A 112 -18.35 -7.46 -7.57
C ALA A 112 -17.61 -6.13 -7.84
N GLU A 113 -17.98 -5.05 -7.15
CA GLU A 113 -17.28 -3.76 -7.21
C GLU A 113 -15.81 -3.89 -6.78
N VAL A 114 -15.56 -4.45 -5.59
CA VAL A 114 -14.19 -4.66 -5.08
C VAL A 114 -13.40 -5.63 -5.98
N ALA A 115 -14.07 -6.65 -6.53
CA ALA A 115 -13.44 -7.58 -7.46
C ALA A 115 -13.02 -6.87 -8.76
N ALA A 116 -13.85 -5.99 -9.29
CA ALA A 116 -13.55 -5.23 -10.50
C ALA A 116 -12.40 -4.23 -10.28
N GLU A 117 -12.39 -3.52 -9.14
CA GLU A 117 -11.28 -2.63 -8.75
C GLU A 117 -9.97 -3.42 -8.66
N ARG A 118 -10.00 -4.56 -7.97
CA ARG A 118 -8.83 -5.42 -7.83
C ARG A 118 -8.33 -5.95 -9.18
N GLU A 119 -9.24 -6.28 -10.10
CA GLU A 119 -8.85 -6.71 -11.43
C GLU A 119 -8.22 -5.57 -12.24
N ALA A 120 -8.76 -4.36 -12.13
CA ALA A 120 -8.21 -3.18 -12.77
C ALA A 120 -6.80 -2.86 -12.23
N GLU A 121 -6.61 -2.87 -10.91
CA GLU A 121 -5.29 -2.69 -10.29
C GLU A 121 -4.29 -3.74 -10.78
N GLN A 122 -4.70 -5.01 -10.85
CA GLN A 122 -3.82 -6.07 -11.35
C GLN A 122 -3.47 -5.93 -12.82
N ARG A 123 -4.36 -5.34 -13.65
CA ARG A 123 -4.06 -5.03 -15.04
C ARG A 123 -2.99 -3.94 -15.12
N LEU A 124 -3.18 -2.85 -14.38
CA LEU A 124 -2.21 -1.75 -14.31
C LEU A 124 -0.84 -2.23 -13.83
N VAL A 125 -0.79 -3.04 -12.76
CA VAL A 125 0.48 -3.59 -12.26
C VAL A 125 1.19 -4.46 -13.31
N ARG A 126 0.44 -5.20 -14.13
CA ARG A 126 1.04 -6.02 -15.20
C ARG A 126 1.57 -5.17 -16.33
N GLU A 127 0.84 -4.15 -16.73
CA GLU A 127 1.24 -3.20 -17.78
C GLU A 127 2.51 -2.47 -17.37
N GLU A 128 2.51 -1.85 -16.19
CA GLU A 128 3.67 -1.16 -15.61
C GLU A 128 4.89 -2.10 -15.48
N SER A 129 4.68 -3.35 -15.05
CA SER A 129 5.79 -4.31 -14.94
C SER A 129 6.42 -4.65 -16.30
N ALA A 130 5.61 -4.68 -17.36
CA ALA A 130 6.10 -4.92 -18.71
C ALA A 130 6.84 -3.71 -19.27
N GLU A 131 6.40 -2.49 -18.93
CA GLU A 131 7.05 -1.24 -19.30
C GLU A 131 8.40 -1.08 -18.58
N LEU A 132 8.45 -1.36 -17.27
CA LEU A 132 9.69 -1.40 -16.49
C LEU A 132 10.73 -2.39 -17.04
N ASP A 133 10.28 -3.57 -17.50
CA ASP A 133 11.16 -4.57 -18.13
C ASP A 133 11.62 -4.16 -19.53
N ALA A 134 10.81 -3.37 -20.26
CA ALA A 134 11.10 -2.95 -21.62
C ALA A 134 12.02 -1.72 -21.70
N ASP A 135 11.77 -0.68 -20.88
CA ASP A 135 12.56 0.55 -20.85
C ASP A 135 12.58 1.21 -19.46
N LEU A 136 13.44 0.68 -18.58
CA LEU A 136 13.65 1.24 -17.25
C LEU A 136 14.08 2.72 -17.24
N HIS A 137 14.85 3.17 -18.24
CA HIS A 137 15.35 4.56 -18.25
C HIS A 137 14.23 5.52 -18.64
N GLY A 138 13.41 5.15 -19.62
CA GLY A 138 12.19 5.87 -19.97
C GLY A 138 11.25 6.04 -18.78
N GLU A 139 11.02 4.97 -18.00
CA GLU A 139 10.16 5.02 -16.80
C GLU A 139 10.71 5.93 -15.69
N ILE A 140 12.04 5.97 -15.50
CA ILE A 140 12.66 6.90 -14.53
C ILE A 140 12.43 8.35 -14.98
N ASP A 141 12.58 8.64 -16.28
CA ASP A 141 12.35 9.96 -16.83
C ASP A 141 10.87 10.36 -16.74
N GLU A 142 9.94 9.44 -16.98
CA GLU A 142 8.50 9.64 -16.81
C GLU A 142 8.14 9.92 -15.34
N LEU A 143 8.67 9.12 -14.41
CA LEU A 143 8.46 9.32 -12.98
C LEU A 143 9.04 10.67 -12.51
N ALA A 144 10.24 11.04 -12.98
CA ALA A 144 10.85 12.33 -12.69
C ALA A 144 10.00 13.50 -13.24
N ALA A 145 9.48 13.38 -14.46
CA ALA A 145 8.59 14.37 -15.05
C ALA A 145 7.27 14.50 -14.28
N HIS A 146 6.66 13.38 -13.83
CA HIS A 146 5.46 13.38 -13.00
C HIS A 146 5.67 14.12 -11.67
N TRP A 147 6.80 13.87 -10.99
CA TRP A 147 7.11 14.55 -9.73
C TRP A 147 7.48 16.02 -9.92
N GLN A 148 8.17 16.38 -11.01
CA GLN A 148 8.42 17.77 -11.37
C GLN A 148 7.10 18.51 -11.65
N GLY A 149 6.14 17.86 -12.31
CA GLY A 149 4.78 18.40 -12.51
C GLY A 149 4.02 18.65 -11.20
N LYS A 150 4.35 17.91 -10.13
CA LYS A 150 3.83 18.12 -8.77
C LYS A 150 4.62 19.15 -7.95
N GLY A 151 5.65 19.77 -8.52
CA GLY A 151 6.42 20.86 -7.91
C GLY A 151 7.71 20.46 -7.20
N LEU A 152 8.19 19.22 -7.35
CA LEU A 152 9.52 18.82 -6.85
C LEU A 152 10.62 19.41 -7.74
N THR A 153 11.58 20.11 -7.13
CA THR A 153 12.74 20.66 -7.84
C THR A 153 13.83 19.60 -8.01
N PRO A 154 14.65 19.68 -9.09
CA PRO A 154 15.66 18.66 -9.41
C PRO A 154 16.66 18.38 -8.29
N ALA A 155 16.92 19.33 -7.41
CA ALA A 155 17.82 19.17 -6.26
C ALA A 155 17.35 18.10 -5.24
N GLY A 156 16.06 17.77 -5.22
CA GLY A 156 15.51 16.67 -4.39
C GLY A 156 15.50 15.31 -5.07
N LEU A 157 15.78 15.23 -6.38
CA LEU A 157 15.68 14.02 -7.20
C LEU A 157 17.01 13.23 -7.27
N VAL A 158 18.13 13.81 -6.82
CA VAL A 158 19.50 13.24 -6.96
C VAL A 158 19.86 12.21 -5.86
N LEU A 159 18.88 11.68 -5.11
CA LEU A 159 19.13 10.83 -3.92
C LEU A 159 18.59 9.39 -4.00
N PHE A 160 18.20 8.92 -5.18
CA PHE A 160 17.88 7.50 -5.45
C PHE A 160 18.81 6.95 -6.54
#